data_AF-A0A955VTA6-F1
#
_entry.id   AF-A0A955VTA6-F1
#
_cell.length_a   1.000
_cell.length_b   1.000
_cell.length_c   1.000
_cell.angle_alpha   90.00
_cell.angle_beta   90.00
_cell.angle_gamma   90.00
#
_symmetry.space_group_name_H-M   'P 1'
#
loop_
_entity.id
_entity.type
_entity.pdbx_description
1 polymer ?
#
loop_
_entity_poly.entity_id
_entity_poly.type
_entity_poly.pdbx_seq_one_letter_code
_entity_poly.pdbx_strand_id
1 'polypeptide(L)' 'MSHGFAALGVYTAGRARVELAGEWRVGVGDVLLVPAGSAHRLLAAEGAEYWGLALWAPSARAAASGLVDPFERV' A
#
# COMPACT_ATOMS: atom_id res chain seq x y z
N MET A 1 4.54 10.46 5.94
CA MET A 1 5.22 9.69 7.00
C MET A 1 6.01 8.55 6.38
N SER A 2 6.91 7.93 7.11
CA SER A 2 7.54 6.65 6.72
C SER A 2 7.49 5.69 7.92
N HIS A 3 7.62 4.39 7.66
CA HIS A 3 7.61 3.34 8.68
C HIS A 3 8.62 2.23 8.35
N GLY A 4 9.10 1.51 9.38
CA GLY A 4 10.12 0.45 9.25
C GLY A 4 9.63 -0.91 8.73
N PHE A 5 8.33 -1.04 8.43
CA PHE A 5 7.71 -2.24 7.85
C PHE A 5 7.13 -1.93 6.47
N ALA A 6 6.83 -2.94 5.65
CA ALA A 6 6.01 -2.73 4.45
C ALA A 6 4.52 -2.76 4.83
N ALA A 7 3.69 -1.91 4.23
CA ALA A 7 2.25 -1.88 4.48
C ALA A 7 1.48 -2.24 3.21
N LEU A 8 0.47 -3.11 3.35
CA LEU A 8 -0.47 -3.44 2.28
C LEU A 8 -1.86 -2.94 2.69
N GLY A 9 -2.46 -2.07 1.88
CA GLY A 9 -3.81 -1.57 2.05
C GLY A 9 -4.74 -2.09 0.94
N VAL A 10 -5.83 -2.76 1.29
CA VAL A 10 -6.87 -3.17 0.33
C VAL A 10 -8.09 -2.28 0.54
N TYR A 11 -8.41 -1.45 -0.44
CA TYR A 11 -9.51 -0.49 -0.34
C TYR A 11 -10.86 -1.17 -0.58
N THR A 12 -11.79 -1.00 0.37
CA THR A 12 -13.10 -1.66 0.39
C THR A 12 -14.26 -0.70 0.17
N ALA A 13 -14.06 0.60 0.40
CA ALA A 13 -15.05 1.64 0.13
C ALA A 13 -14.37 2.96 -0.27
N GLY A 14 -15.12 3.84 -0.93
CA GLY A 14 -14.70 5.21 -1.24
C GLY A 14 -13.49 5.34 -2.15
N ARG A 15 -12.82 6.50 -2.07
CA ARG A 15 -11.63 6.84 -2.86
C ARG A 15 -10.64 7.68 -2.06
N ALA A 16 -9.36 7.55 -2.36
CA ALA A 16 -8.29 8.37 -1.81
C ALA A 16 -7.29 8.83 -2.87
N ARG A 17 -6.62 9.94 -2.59
CA ARG A 17 -5.43 10.40 -3.32
C ARG A 17 -4.22 10.25 -2.41
N VAL A 18 -3.22 9.52 -2.86
CA VAL A 18 -2.03 9.19 -2.09
C VAL A 18 -0.79 9.61 -2.85
N GLU A 19 0.14 10.25 -2.17
CA GLU A 19 1.49 10.47 -2.65
C GLU A 19 2.39 9.31 -2.18
N LEU A 20 2.95 8.58 -3.13
CA LEU A 20 3.96 7.53 -2.96
C LEU A 20 4.74 7.40 -4.26
N ALA A 21 5.97 7.95 -4.30
CA ALA A 21 6.79 8.01 -5.52
C ALA A 21 6.03 8.57 -6.75
N GLY A 22 5.12 9.52 -6.52
CA GLY A 22 4.12 9.97 -7.49
C GLY A 22 2.77 10.13 -6.82
N GLU A 23 1.79 10.66 -7.55
CA GLU A 23 0.41 10.78 -7.05
C GLU A 23 -0.48 9.68 -7.65
N TRP A 24 -1.22 9.01 -6.78
CA TRP A 24 -2.10 7.91 -7.14
C TRP A 24 -3.52 8.16 -6.66
N ARG A 25 -4.50 7.81 -7.50
CA ARG A 25 -5.90 7.69 -7.10
C ARG A 25 -6.18 6.22 -6.84
N VAL A 26 -6.65 5.90 -5.64
CA VAL A 26 -7.01 4.55 -5.22
C VAL A 26 -8.47 4.51 -4.80
N GLY A 27 -9.16 3.42 -5.07
CA GLY A 27 -10.55 3.20 -4.72
C GLY A 27 -10.86 1.74 -4.48
N VAL A 28 -12.14 1.40 -4.41
CA VAL A 28 -12.60 0.03 -4.11
C VAL A 28 -11.97 -0.99 -5.05
N GLY A 29 -11.35 -2.02 -4.45
CA GLY A 29 -10.65 -3.09 -5.16
C GLY A 29 -9.16 -2.83 -5.42
N ASP A 30 -8.71 -1.57 -5.29
CA ASP A 30 -7.29 -1.26 -5.44
C ASP A 30 -6.49 -1.70 -4.21
N VAL A 31 -5.24 -2.09 -4.48
CA VAL A 31 -4.27 -2.47 -3.47
C VAL A 31 -3.13 -1.47 -3.49
N LEU A 32 -2.86 -0.84 -2.35
CA LEU A 32 -1.73 0.06 -2.16
C LEU A 32 -0.64 -0.67 -1.36
N LEU A 33 0.53 -0.85 -1.98
CA LEU A 33 1.72 -1.34 -1.29
C LEU A 33 2.64 -0.15 -0.98
N VAL A 34 2.94 0.06 0.31
CA VAL A 34 3.94 1.02 0.77
C VAL A 34 5.18 0.25 1.22
N PRO A 35 6.31 0.34 0.50
CA PRO A 35 7.54 -0.32 0.92
C PRO A 35 8.07 0.24 2.26
N ALA A 36 8.83 -0.58 2.97
CA ALA A 36 9.50 -0.16 4.20
C ALA A 36 10.44 1.03 3.92
N GLY A 37 10.37 2.05 4.76
CA GLY A 37 11.15 3.28 4.63
C GLY A 37 10.62 4.27 3.58
N SER A 38 9.71 3.87 2.70
CA SER A 38 9.14 4.77 1.69
C SER A 38 8.25 5.83 2.32
N ALA A 39 8.60 7.09 2.07
CA ALA A 39 7.76 8.22 2.45
C ALA A 39 6.46 8.18 1.63
N HIS A 40 5.34 8.31 2.32
CA HIS A 40 4.02 8.39 1.70
C HIS A 40 3.12 9.36 2.46
N ARG A 41 2.10 9.89 1.78
CA ARG A 41 1.16 10.84 2.35
C ARG A 41 -0.23 10.67 1.76
N LEU A 42 -1.24 10.63 2.61
CA LEU A 42 -2.64 10.78 2.19
C LEU A 42 -2.89 12.26 1.87
N LEU A 43 -3.26 12.56 0.63
CA LEU A 43 -3.54 13.92 0.15
C LEU A 43 -5.03 14.27 0.30
N ALA A 44 -5.92 13.32 0.00
CA ALA A 44 -7.36 13.47 0.16
C ALA A 44 -8.03 12.09 0.34
N ALA A 45 -9.18 12.05 1.00
CA ALA A 45 -10.02 10.86 1.13
C ALA A 45 -11.50 11.25 1.11
N GLU A 46 -12.30 10.49 0.37
CA GLU A 46 -13.75 10.64 0.27
C GLU A 46 -14.38 9.29 0.60
N GLY A 47 -14.81 9.14 1.87
CA GLY A 47 -15.41 7.90 2.36
C GLY A 47 -14.52 6.67 2.21
N ALA A 48 -13.20 6.85 2.17
CA ALA A 48 -12.25 5.76 1.94
C ALA A 48 -12.16 4.83 3.15
N GLU A 49 -12.38 3.54 2.93
CA GLU A 49 -12.15 2.47 3.91
C GLU A 49 -11.20 1.44 3.32
N TYR A 50 -10.35 0.86 4.16
CA TYR A 50 -9.40 -0.16 3.74
C TYR A 50 -9.05 -1.12 4.88
N TRP A 51 -8.71 -2.36 4.52
CA TRP A 51 -7.99 -3.28 5.40
C TRP A 51 -6.49 -3.06 5.26
N GLY A 52 -5.75 -3.09 6.37
CA GLY A 52 -4.31 -2.87 6.39
C GLY A 52 -3.54 -4.04 7.01
N LEU A 53 -2.42 -4.42 6.40
CA LEU A 53 -1.46 -5.38 6.95
C LEU A 53 -0.06 -4.74 7.03
N ALA A 54 0.60 -4.90 8.17
CA ALA A 54 1.99 -4.48 8.38
C ALA A 54 2.93 -5.68 8.37
N LEU A 55 4.02 -5.60 7.60
CA LEU A 55 4.94 -6.70 7.31
C LEU A 55 6.37 -6.34 7.74
N TRP A 56 6.91 -6.99 8.78
CA TRP A 56 8.22 -6.71 9.38
C TRP A 56 9.30 -7.74 8.97
N ALA A 57 10.34 -7.29 8.24
CA ALA A 57 11.63 -7.96 7.95
C ALA A 57 11.56 -9.42 7.38
N PRO A 58 12.69 -10.10 7.03
CA PRO A 58 12.85 -10.79 5.74
C PRO A 58 11.89 -11.96 5.47
N SER A 59 11.24 -12.52 6.49
CA SER A 59 10.20 -13.54 6.36
C SER A 59 8.99 -13.04 5.57
N ALA A 60 8.69 -11.74 5.58
CA ALA A 60 7.65 -11.16 4.74
C ALA A 60 7.95 -11.29 3.25
N ARG A 61 9.23 -11.23 2.82
CA ARG A 61 9.62 -11.43 1.42
C ARG A 61 9.45 -12.90 1.00
N ALA A 62 9.76 -13.84 1.89
CA ALA A 62 9.53 -15.26 1.65
C ALA A 62 8.03 -15.61 1.69
N ALA A 63 7.25 -15.01 2.60
CA ALA A 63 5.81 -15.26 2.74
C ALA A 63 4.96 -14.51 1.69
N ALA A 64 5.44 -13.38 1.18
CA ALA A 64 4.79 -12.60 0.12
C ALA A 64 5.31 -12.95 -1.28
N SER A 65 6.29 -13.85 -1.41
CA SER A 65 6.73 -14.36 -2.72
C SER A 65 5.52 -15.02 -3.39
N GLY A 66 5.09 -14.47 -4.53
CA GLY A 66 3.84 -14.81 -5.23
C GLY A 66 2.71 -13.79 -5.05
N LEU A 67 2.60 -13.14 -3.89
CA LEU A 67 1.60 -12.08 -3.64
C LEU A 67 2.06 -10.72 -4.21
N VAL A 68 3.36 -10.43 -4.13
CA VAL A 68 3.93 -9.16 -4.64
C VAL A 68 4.46 -9.27 -6.08
N ASP A 69 4.70 -10.48 -6.58
CA ASP A 69 5.20 -10.75 -7.94
C ASP A 69 4.43 -10.04 -9.06
N PRO A 70 3.09 -9.89 -9.01
CA PRO A 70 2.34 -9.15 -10.02
C PRO A 70 2.67 -7.65 -10.04
N PHE A 71 3.12 -7.09 -8.90
CA PHE A 71 3.37 -5.66 -8.72
C PHE A 71 4.84 -5.27 -8.98
N GLU A 72 5.77 -6.23 -9.08
CA GLU A 72 7.19 -5.98 -9.42
C GLU A 72 7.45 -5.95 -10.95
N ARG A 73 6.45 -6.24 -11.79
CA ARG A 73 6.60 -6.34 -13.26
C ARG A 73 6.29 -5.04 -14.02
N VAL A 74 6.37 -3.89 -13.37
CA VAL A 74 6.09 -2.56 -13.96
C VAL A 74 7.33 -1.70 -14.02
#